data_AF-A0A6B3CHB2-F1
#
_entry.id   AF-A0A6B3CHB2-F1
#
_cell.length_a   1.000
_cell.length_b   1.000
_cell.length_c   1.000
_cell.angle_alpha   90.00
_cell.angle_beta   90.00
_cell.angle_gamma   90.00
#
_symmetry.space_group_name_H-M   'P 1'
#
loop_
_entity.id
_entity.type
_entity.pdbx_description
1 polymer ?
#
loop_
_entity_poly.entity_id
_entity_poly.type
_entity_poly.pdbx_seq_one_letter_code
_entity_poly.pdbx_strand_id
1 'polypeptide(L)'
;PRLAVLAGDRSLVRRPLTEFRVHAPVEPRQVFQSGANYRQHVIDLHVAHRAPGDERPEAQRRAEAAEIMDRRAAEDLPYVFIGLPSAVTGPYDDVVLPAWAEKPDWELELAAVIGRPAHRVSVAQALEHVAGYTIANDLTDR
;
A
#
# COMPACT_ATOMS: atom_id res chain seq x y z
N PRO A 1 15.63 -3.51 15.21
CA PRO A 1 16.73 -3.60 16.21
C PRO A 1 17.44 -2.26 16.50
N ARG A 2 17.97 -1.53 15.50
CA ARG A 2 18.73 -0.29 15.73
C ARG A 2 17.89 0.88 16.31
N LEU A 3 16.69 1.10 15.78
CA LEU A 3 15.80 2.18 16.27
C LEU A 3 15.37 1.95 17.73
N ALA A 4 15.06 0.70 18.12
CA ALA A 4 14.68 0.37 19.49
C ALA A 4 15.84 0.64 20.48
N VAL A 5 17.08 0.31 20.09
CA VAL A 5 18.27 0.61 20.88
C VAL A 5 18.47 2.11 21.04
N LEU A 6 18.40 2.87 19.93
CA LEU A 6 18.52 4.34 19.96
C LEU A 6 17.41 5.00 20.80
N ALA A 7 16.18 4.50 20.71
CA ALA A 7 15.06 5.02 21.49
C ALA A 7 15.24 4.80 23.00
N GLY A 8 15.90 3.70 23.39
CA GLY A 8 16.24 3.37 24.77
C GLY A 8 17.44 4.12 25.35
N ASP A 9 18.33 4.61 24.49
CA ASP A 9 19.50 5.38 24.93
C ASP A 9 19.09 6.74 25.53
N ARG A 10 19.41 6.94 26.81
CA ARG A 10 19.11 8.16 27.56
C ARG A 10 20.24 9.18 27.49
N SER A 11 21.42 8.80 26.99
CA SER A 11 22.56 9.70 26.82
C SER A 11 22.41 10.62 25.59
N LEU A 12 21.55 10.24 24.65
CA LEU A 12 21.26 11.03 23.45
C LEU A 12 20.48 12.30 23.80
N VAL A 13 20.87 13.42 23.17
CA VAL A 13 20.11 14.67 23.21
C VAL A 13 18.76 14.45 22.53
N ARG A 14 17.68 14.75 23.24
CA ARG A 14 16.30 14.65 22.73
C ARG A 14 15.79 16.03 22.38
N ARG A 15 15.15 16.14 21.22
CA ARG A 15 14.48 17.36 20.76
C ARG A 15 13.02 17.03 20.42
N PRO A 16 12.07 17.93 20.69
CA PRO A 16 10.68 17.79 20.25
C PRO A 16 10.60 17.60 18.74
N LEU A 17 9.75 16.67 18.29
CA LEU A 17 9.54 16.44 16.85
C LEU A 17 8.99 17.69 16.14
N THR A 18 8.25 18.53 16.85
CA THR A 18 7.70 19.80 16.35
C THR A 18 8.76 20.81 15.93
N GLU A 19 10.01 20.62 16.30
CA GLU A 19 11.13 21.45 15.84
C GLU A 19 11.66 21.03 14.46
N PHE A 20 11.11 19.96 13.87
CA PHE A 20 11.58 19.39 12.61
C PHE A 20 10.46 19.31 11.58
N ARG A 21 10.84 19.37 10.31
CA ARG A 21 10.00 18.94 9.19
C ARG A 21 10.21 17.45 8.97
N VAL A 22 9.13 16.68 8.99
CA VAL A 22 9.18 15.24 8.69
C VAL A 22 9.04 15.05 7.19
N HIS A 23 10.04 14.42 6.59
CA HIS A 23 10.02 14.01 5.19
C HIS A 23 9.53 12.57 5.05
N ALA A 24 9.28 12.13 3.81
CA ALA A 24 9.07 10.72 3.53
C ALA A 24 10.23 9.88 4.11
N PRO A 25 9.94 8.72 4.73
CA PRO A 25 10.97 7.92 5.40
C PRO A 25 11.93 7.23 4.41
N VAL A 26 11.62 7.23 3.11
CA VAL A 26 12.40 6.61 2.04
C VAL A 26 12.33 7.43 0.75
N GLU A 27 13.41 7.41 -0.02
CA GLU A 27 13.48 7.89 -1.40
C GLU A 27 13.71 6.68 -2.31
N PRO A 28 12.64 5.96 -2.70
CA PRO A 28 12.78 4.69 -3.41
C PRO A 28 13.28 4.92 -4.85
N ARG A 29 14.09 3.99 -5.36
CA ARG A 29 14.43 3.96 -6.80
C ARG A 29 13.32 3.35 -7.64
N GLN A 30 12.52 2.47 -7.04
CA GLN A 30 11.42 1.73 -7.66
C GLN A 30 10.32 1.56 -6.62
N VAL A 31 9.07 1.67 -7.07
CA VAL A 31 7.89 1.39 -6.26
C VAL A 31 7.11 0.29 -6.96
N PHE A 32 6.85 -0.80 -6.25
CA PHE A 32 5.97 -1.87 -6.69
C PHE A 32 4.72 -1.87 -5.82
N GLN A 33 3.57 -1.97 -6.47
CA GLN A 33 2.26 -1.97 -5.82
C GLN A 33 1.56 -3.27 -6.12
N SER A 34 0.92 -3.85 -5.12
CA SER A 34 0.17 -5.10 -5.25
C SER A 34 -1.31 -4.78 -5.20
N GLY A 35 -1.91 -4.56 -6.37
CA GLY A 35 -3.31 -4.21 -6.51
C GLY A 35 -4.24 -5.39 -6.20
N ALA A 36 -5.47 -5.08 -5.77
CA ALA A 36 -6.49 -6.07 -5.47
C ALA A 36 -6.03 -7.17 -4.48
N ASN A 37 -5.17 -6.80 -3.52
CA ASN A 37 -4.55 -7.74 -2.58
C ASN A 37 -5.29 -7.83 -1.23
N TYR A 38 -6.37 -7.07 -1.06
CA TYR A 38 -7.25 -7.11 0.11
C TYR A 38 -8.63 -7.65 -0.31
N ARG A 39 -8.93 -8.87 0.12
CA ARG A 39 -10.17 -9.59 -0.24
C ARG A 39 -11.43 -8.74 -0.04
N GLN A 40 -11.58 -8.13 1.14
CA GLN A 40 -12.76 -7.34 1.47
C GLN A 40 -12.88 -6.10 0.58
N HIS A 41 -11.77 -5.38 0.38
CA HIS A 41 -11.74 -4.20 -0.47
C HIS A 41 -12.18 -4.52 -1.91
N VAL A 42 -11.69 -5.61 -2.50
CA VAL A 42 -12.10 -6.02 -3.86
C VAL A 42 -13.58 -6.39 -3.94
N ILE A 43 -14.12 -7.06 -2.92
CA ILE A 43 -15.56 -7.37 -2.85
C ILE A 43 -16.38 -6.07 -2.84
N ASP A 44 -15.99 -5.09 -2.02
CA ASP A 44 -16.70 -3.82 -1.92
C ASP A 44 -16.61 -3.02 -3.21
N LEU A 45 -15.45 -3.02 -3.89
CA LEU A 45 -15.31 -2.43 -5.22
C LEU A 45 -16.22 -3.10 -6.25
N HIS A 46 -16.29 -4.43 -6.28
CA HIS A 46 -17.14 -5.17 -7.21
C HIS A 46 -18.64 -4.85 -6.99
N VAL A 47 -19.05 -4.70 -5.73
CA VAL A 47 -20.42 -4.32 -5.39
C VAL A 47 -20.74 -2.89 -5.81
N ALA A 48 -19.81 -1.96 -5.57
CA ALA A 48 -19.93 -0.54 -5.92
C ALA A 48 -19.95 -0.33 -7.44
N HIS A 49 -19.13 -1.06 -8.19
CA HIS A 49 -19.04 -1.00 -9.65
C HIS A 49 -20.03 -1.97 -10.31
N ARG A 50 -21.30 -1.89 -9.90
CA ARG A 50 -22.38 -2.70 -10.47
C ARG A 50 -22.44 -2.55 -12.00
N ALA A 51 -22.34 -3.67 -12.72
CA ALA A 51 -22.52 -3.66 -14.17
C ALA A 51 -23.92 -3.12 -14.54
N PRO A 52 -24.04 -2.27 -15.57
CA PRO A 52 -25.34 -1.78 -16.03
C PRO A 52 -26.30 -2.94 -16.32
N GLY A 53 -27.46 -2.95 -15.66
CA GLY A 53 -28.48 -4.00 -15.84
C GLY A 53 -28.35 -5.24 -14.93
N ASP A 54 -27.35 -5.32 -14.05
CA ASP A 54 -27.23 -6.46 -13.12
C ASP A 54 -28.24 -6.35 -11.96
N GLU A 55 -29.39 -7.02 -12.04
CA GLU A 55 -30.45 -6.97 -11.01
C GLU A 55 -30.25 -7.94 -9.84
N ARG A 56 -29.14 -8.70 -9.82
CA ARG A 56 -28.89 -9.69 -8.76
C ARG A 56 -28.81 -9.03 -7.38
N PRO A 57 -29.32 -9.69 -6.32
CA PRO A 57 -29.18 -9.20 -4.96
C PRO A 57 -27.72 -8.94 -4.59
N GLU A 58 -27.46 -7.88 -3.83
CA GLU A 58 -26.10 -7.54 -3.39
C GLU A 58 -25.40 -8.70 -2.68
N ALA A 59 -26.13 -9.44 -1.84
CA ALA A 59 -25.60 -10.62 -1.16
C ALA A 59 -25.04 -11.67 -2.13
N GLN A 60 -25.72 -11.88 -3.28
CA GLN A 60 -25.26 -12.81 -4.31
C GLN A 60 -23.98 -12.28 -4.99
N ARG A 61 -23.93 -10.99 -5.34
CA ARG A 61 -22.74 -10.37 -5.95
C ARG A 61 -21.54 -10.38 -5.00
N ARG A 62 -21.76 -10.18 -3.70
CA ARG A 62 -20.74 -10.30 -2.65
C ARG A 62 -20.19 -11.72 -2.56
N ALA A 63 -21.06 -12.73 -2.58
CA ALA A 63 -20.67 -14.13 -2.52
C ALA A 63 -19.82 -14.54 -3.74
N GLU A 64 -20.23 -14.14 -4.94
CA GLU A 64 -19.46 -14.39 -6.16
C GLU A 64 -18.08 -13.70 -6.12
N ALA A 65 -18.02 -12.42 -5.74
CA ALA A 65 -16.75 -11.70 -5.62
C ALA A 65 -15.81 -12.35 -4.58
N ALA A 66 -16.38 -12.86 -3.48
CA ALA A 66 -15.66 -13.64 -2.49
C ALA A 66 -15.05 -14.92 -3.07
N GLU A 67 -15.82 -15.71 -3.82
CA GLU A 67 -15.33 -16.93 -4.47
C GLU A 67 -14.23 -16.64 -5.50
N ILE A 68 -14.36 -15.56 -6.26
CA ILE A 68 -13.32 -15.11 -7.19
C ILE A 68 -12.03 -14.80 -6.43
N MET A 69 -12.11 -14.03 -5.33
CA MET A 69 -10.93 -13.68 -4.54
C MET A 69 -10.29 -14.88 -3.85
N ASP A 70 -11.09 -15.83 -3.36
CA ASP A 70 -10.58 -17.04 -2.72
C ASP A 70 -9.86 -17.94 -3.74
N ARG A 71 -10.39 -18.07 -4.96
CA ARG A 71 -9.72 -18.78 -6.04
C ARG A 71 -8.40 -18.11 -6.43
N ARG A 72 -8.40 -16.78 -6.59
CA ARG A 72 -7.18 -16.01 -6.91
C ARG A 72 -6.09 -16.22 -5.85
N ALA A 73 -6.45 -16.18 -4.58
CA ALA A 73 -5.50 -16.39 -3.48
C ALA A 73 -4.90 -17.81 -3.49
N ALA A 74 -5.63 -18.81 -3.97
CA ALA A 74 -5.19 -20.19 -4.03
C ALA A 74 -4.36 -20.53 -5.28
N GLU A 75 -4.68 -19.93 -6.43
CA GLU A 75 -4.20 -20.39 -7.74
C GLU A 75 -3.33 -19.37 -8.50
N ASP A 76 -3.49 -18.08 -8.22
CA ASP A 76 -2.86 -17.01 -9.01
C ASP A 76 -1.61 -16.40 -8.36
N LEU A 77 -0.94 -15.54 -9.11
CA LEU A 77 0.11 -14.66 -8.62
C LEU A 77 -0.44 -13.28 -8.24
N PRO A 78 0.20 -12.57 -7.29
CA PRO A 78 -0.17 -11.20 -6.96
C PRO A 78 -0.18 -10.30 -8.20
N TYR A 79 -1.20 -9.45 -8.31
CA TYR A 79 -1.26 -8.45 -9.37
C TYR A 79 -0.36 -7.28 -9.01
N VAL A 80 0.75 -7.12 -9.74
CA VAL A 80 1.77 -6.11 -9.45
C VAL A 80 1.85 -5.09 -10.57
N PHE A 81 1.88 -3.81 -10.19
CA PHE A 81 2.14 -2.68 -11.10
C PHE A 81 3.22 -1.75 -10.53
N ILE A 82 3.73 -0.86 -11.38
CA ILE A 82 4.80 0.06 -11.04
C ILE A 82 4.22 1.41 -10.63
N GLY A 83 4.62 1.87 -9.45
CA GLY A 83 4.41 3.24 -9.00
C GLY A 83 5.55 4.14 -9.43
N LEU A 84 5.25 5.42 -9.62
CA LEU A 84 6.26 6.42 -9.96
C LEU A 84 6.97 6.90 -8.69
N PRO A 85 8.31 6.73 -8.56
CA PRO A 85 9.03 7.26 -7.40
C PRO A 85 8.86 8.77 -7.21
N SER A 86 8.67 9.52 -8.30
CA SER A 86 8.42 10.96 -8.28
C SER A 86 7.09 11.36 -7.64
N ALA A 87 6.18 10.42 -7.40
CA ALA A 87 4.91 10.66 -6.72
C ALA A 87 5.01 10.57 -5.18
N VAL A 88 6.16 10.13 -4.64
CA VAL A 88 6.35 10.03 -3.18
C VAL A 88 6.50 11.43 -2.58
N THR A 89 5.69 11.71 -1.56
CA THR A 89 5.71 12.97 -0.81
C THR A 89 5.73 12.71 0.71
N GLY A 90 6.04 13.74 1.50
CA GLY A 90 6.06 13.64 2.95
C GLY A 90 4.66 13.46 3.56
N PRO A 91 4.56 12.96 4.80
CA PRO A 91 3.30 12.65 5.45
C PRO A 91 2.41 13.87 5.74
N TYR A 92 2.96 15.08 5.64
CA TYR A 92 2.28 16.35 5.91
C TYR A 92 2.41 17.34 4.75
N ASP A 93 2.92 16.89 3.61
CA ASP A 93 3.04 17.72 2.41
C ASP A 93 1.68 17.78 1.69
N ASP A 94 1.38 18.92 1.08
CA ASP A 94 0.17 19.08 0.28
C ASP A 94 0.22 18.18 -0.96
N VAL A 95 -0.89 17.50 -1.26
CA VAL A 95 -1.05 16.80 -2.54
C VAL A 95 -1.93 17.63 -3.46
N VAL A 96 -1.34 18.08 -4.57
CA VAL A 96 -2.08 18.79 -5.62
C VAL A 96 -2.74 17.76 -6.53
N LEU A 97 -4.06 17.68 -6.44
CA LEU A 97 -4.84 16.81 -7.32
C LEU A 97 -4.88 17.41 -8.74
N PRO A 98 -4.78 16.56 -9.79
CA PRO A 98 -4.93 17.03 -11.17
C PRO A 98 -6.29 17.70 -11.38
N ALA A 99 -6.34 18.79 -12.16
CA ALA A 99 -7.58 19.53 -12.40
C ALA A 99 -8.67 18.72 -13.12
N TRP A 100 -8.30 17.60 -13.74
CA TRP A 100 -9.19 16.67 -14.42
C TRP A 100 -9.66 15.51 -13.52
N ALA A 101 -9.14 15.38 -12.30
CA ALA A 101 -9.53 14.31 -11.41
C ALA A 101 -11.00 14.48 -10.98
N GLU A 102 -11.82 13.46 -11.22
CA GLU A 102 -13.26 13.52 -10.94
C GLU A 102 -13.62 12.90 -9.59
N LYS A 103 -12.92 11.82 -9.21
CA LYS A 103 -13.19 11.03 -8.01
C LYS A 103 -11.86 10.62 -7.35
N PRO A 104 -11.08 11.59 -6.86
CA PRO A 104 -9.89 11.30 -6.09
C PRO A 104 -10.28 10.54 -4.82
N ASP A 105 -9.56 9.46 -4.56
CA ASP A 105 -9.77 8.58 -3.41
C ASP A 105 -8.43 8.20 -2.77
N TRP A 106 -8.50 7.86 -1.50
CA TRP A 106 -7.35 7.43 -0.71
C TRP A 106 -7.38 5.91 -0.54
N GLU A 107 -6.20 5.30 -0.53
CA GLU A 107 -6.05 3.86 -0.28
C GLU A 107 -4.97 3.68 0.80
N LEU A 108 -5.39 3.23 1.98
CA LEU A 108 -4.48 2.98 3.10
C LEU A 108 -3.74 1.67 2.88
N GLU A 109 -2.44 1.75 2.68
CA GLU A 109 -1.61 0.61 2.30
C GLU A 109 -0.46 0.36 3.28
N LEU A 110 -0.12 -0.92 3.45
CA LEU A 110 1.11 -1.34 4.13
C LEU A 110 2.26 -1.39 3.13
N ALA A 111 3.27 -0.55 3.31
CA ALA A 111 4.45 -0.54 2.46
C ALA A 111 5.63 -1.29 3.13
N ALA A 112 6.18 -2.28 2.44
CA ALA A 112 7.43 -2.94 2.82
C ALA A 112 8.63 -2.24 2.19
N VAL A 113 9.60 -1.81 3.00
CA VAL A 113 10.84 -1.18 2.53
C VAL A 113 11.90 -2.25 2.33
N ILE A 114 12.37 -2.44 1.10
CA ILE A 114 13.42 -3.41 0.78
C ILE A 114 14.79 -2.80 1.06
N GLY A 115 15.57 -3.44 1.95
CA GLY A 115 16.88 -2.97 2.38
C GLY A 115 18.07 -3.73 1.82
N ARG A 116 17.83 -4.84 1.11
CA ARG A 116 18.88 -5.72 0.58
C ARG A 116 18.57 -6.10 -0.86
N PRO A 117 19.58 -6.16 -1.76
CA PRO A 117 19.39 -6.67 -3.10
C PRO A 117 18.71 -8.04 -3.07
N ALA A 118 17.73 -8.25 -3.96
CA ALA A 118 16.91 -9.44 -4.02
C ALA A 118 16.80 -9.90 -5.47
N HIS A 119 16.97 -11.20 -5.72
CA HIS A 119 16.76 -11.80 -7.03
C HIS A 119 16.37 -13.27 -6.84
N ARG A 120 15.21 -13.67 -7.37
CA ARG A 120 14.67 -15.04 -7.23
C ARG A 120 14.66 -15.55 -5.79
N VAL A 121 14.26 -14.69 -4.84
CA VAL A 121 14.21 -15.02 -3.42
C VAL A 121 13.02 -15.95 -3.15
N SER A 122 13.22 -16.98 -2.34
CA SER A 122 12.14 -17.89 -1.93
C SER A 122 11.19 -17.18 -0.94
N VAL A 123 9.95 -17.64 -0.84
CA VAL A 123 8.96 -17.08 0.11
C VAL A 123 9.48 -17.13 1.55
N ALA A 124 10.14 -18.23 1.94
CA ALA A 124 10.70 -18.41 3.28
C ALA A 124 11.78 -17.38 3.63
N GLN A 125 12.51 -16.88 2.63
CA GLN A 125 13.60 -15.92 2.81
C GLN A 125 13.17 -14.47 2.51
N ALA A 126 11.97 -14.27 1.96
CA ALA A 126 11.52 -12.95 1.47
C ALA A 126 11.61 -11.85 2.54
N LEU A 127 11.19 -12.16 3.77
CA LEU A 127 11.20 -11.21 4.88
C LEU A 127 12.61 -10.82 5.34
N GLU A 128 13.63 -11.61 5.02
CA GLU A 128 15.02 -11.26 5.32
C GLU A 128 15.51 -10.06 4.49
N HIS A 129 14.83 -9.72 3.39
CA HIS A 129 15.17 -8.56 2.55
C HIS A 129 14.44 -7.27 2.97
N VAL A 130 13.45 -7.36 3.86
CA VAL A 130 12.68 -6.21 4.35
C VAL A 130 13.44 -5.50 5.46
N ALA A 131 13.76 -4.22 5.27
CA ALA A 131 14.36 -3.36 6.28
C ALA A 131 13.36 -2.90 7.35
N GLY A 132 12.10 -2.74 6.94
CA GLY A 132 11.02 -2.29 7.80
C GLY A 132 9.75 -2.07 7.02
N TYR A 133 8.72 -1.61 7.72
CA TYR A 133 7.44 -1.29 7.15
C TYR A 133 7.11 0.18 7.41
N THR A 134 6.33 0.77 6.52
CA THR A 134 5.74 2.09 6.69
C THR A 134 4.31 2.08 6.16
N ILE A 135 3.61 3.20 6.32
CA ILE A 135 2.26 3.40 5.81
C ILE A 135 2.39 4.17 4.49
N ALA A 136 1.63 3.76 3.48
CA ALA A 136 1.47 4.51 2.24
C ALA A 136 0.00 4.89 2.05
N ASN A 137 -0.22 6.04 1.40
CA ASN A 137 -1.51 6.41 0.86
C ASN A 137 -1.41 6.37 -0.67
N ASP A 138 -2.02 5.37 -1.30
CA ASP A 138 -2.00 5.18 -2.75
C ASP A 138 -3.15 5.96 -3.39
N LEU A 139 -2.92 7.25 -3.61
CA LEU A 139 -3.93 8.15 -4.15
C LEU A 139 -4.29 7.77 -5.57
N THR A 140 -5.57 7.52 -5.79
CA THR A 140 -6.12 7.03 -7.05
C THR A 140 -7.30 7.91 -7.47
N ASP A 141 -7.49 8.09 -8.77
CA ASP A 141 -8.71 8.68 -9.34
C ASP A 141 -9.55 7.56 -9.98
N ARG A 142 -10.84 7.46 -9.62
CA ARG A 142 -11.72 6.31 -9.94
C ARG A 142 -12.70 6.54 -11.10
#